data_AF-B7R215-F1
#
_entry.id   AF-B7R215-F1
#
_cell.length_a   1.000
_cell.length_b   1.000
_cell.length_c   1.000
_cell.angle_alpha   90.00
_cell.angle_beta   90.00
_cell.angle_gamma   90.00
#
_symmetry.space_group_name_H-M   'P 1'
#
loop_
_entity.id
_entity.type
_entity.pdbx_description
1 polymer ?
#
loop_
_entity_poly.entity_id
_entity_poly.type
_entity_poly.pdbx_seq_one_letter_code
_entity_poly.pdbx_strand_id
1 'polypeptide(L)' 'MKVALFLIAIAFIIAATYANLKKEHKLGVILSGIAGGLAVWLLFYGKLNPVVTFAIGFVLTAAFEWARFFQGKR' A
#
# COMPACT_ATOMS: atom_id res chain seq x y z
N MET A 1 -18.02 8.20 -1.73
CA MET A 1 -17.05 7.17 -2.20
C MET A 1 -15.58 7.54 -1.96
N LYS A 2 -15.08 8.70 -2.43
CA LYS A 2 -13.65 9.08 -2.25
C LYS A 2 -13.18 9.12 -0.80
N VAL A 3 -14.00 9.65 0.11
CA VAL A 3 -13.71 9.71 1.56
C VAL A 3 -13.60 8.31 2.17
N ALA A 4 -14.48 7.37 1.77
CA ALA A 4 -14.41 5.99 2.26
C ALA A 4 -13.12 5.28 1.81
N LEU A 5 -12.74 5.41 0.53
CA LEU A 5 -11.48 4.87 0.01
C LEU A 5 -10.25 5.46 0.73
N PHE A 6 -10.29 6.76 1.02
CA PHE A 6 -9.24 7.44 1.79
C PHE A 6 -9.12 6.90 3.22
N LEU A 7 -10.24 6.74 3.93
CA LEU A 7 -10.25 6.18 5.28
C LEU A 7 -9.78 4.73 5.31
N ILE A 8 -10.17 3.92 4.31
CA ILE A 8 -9.70 2.55 4.18
C ILE A 8 -8.19 2.53 3.92
N ALA A 9 -7.67 3.37 3.03
CA ALA A 9 -6.24 3.48 2.78
C ALA A 9 -5.47 3.84 4.06
N ILE A 10 -5.95 4.79 4.86
CA ILE A 10 -5.35 5.13 6.16
C ILE A 10 -5.34 3.93 7.10
N ALA A 11 -6.46 3.20 7.21
CA ALA A 11 -6.52 2.01 8.06
C ALA A 11 -5.48 0.96 7.65
N PHE A 12 -5.27 0.75 6.35
CA PHE A 12 -4.22 -0.13 5.83
C PHE A 12 -2.80 0.40 6.12
N ILE A 13 -2.56 1.71 6.03
CA ILE A 13 -1.26 2.31 6.38
C ILE A 13 -0.94 2.04 7.86
N ILE A 14 -1.91 2.25 8.75
CA ILE A 14 -1.74 2.01 10.19
C ILE A 14 -1.50 0.52 10.45
N ALA A 15 -2.29 -0.35 9.83
CA ALA A 15 -2.14 -1.80 9.96
C ALA A 15 -0.77 -2.30 9.44
N ALA A 16 -0.33 -1.78 8.29
CA ALA A 16 0.98 -2.09 7.70
C ALA A 16 2.12 -1.65 8.63
N THR A 17 2.02 -0.43 9.16
CA THR A 17 2.99 0.12 10.12
C THR A 17 3.06 -0.76 11.37
N TYR A 18 1.92 -1.18 11.91
CA TYR A 18 1.85 -2.05 13.08
C TYR A 18 2.46 -3.44 12.81
N ALA A 19 2.13 -4.06 11.68
CA ALA A 19 2.69 -5.36 11.27
C ALA A 19 4.22 -5.28 11.10
N ASN A 20 4.71 -4.19 10.50
CA ASN A 20 6.13 -3.93 10.34
C ASN A 20 6.86 -3.76 11.68
N LEU A 21 6.27 -3.05 12.65
CA LEU A 21 6.82 -2.93 14.00
C LEU A 21 6.92 -4.28 14.73
N LYS A 22 5.98 -5.20 14.46
CA LYS A 22 6.01 -6.58 14.97
C LYS A 22 6.99 -7.51 14.24
N LYS A 23 7.78 -6.99 13.29
CA LYS A 23 8.70 -7.77 12.43
C LYS A 23 7.98 -8.80 11.53
N GLU A 24 6.68 -8.64 11.32
CA GLU A 24 5.90 -9.46 10.39
C GLU A 24 6.00 -8.89 8.96
N HIS A 25 7.23 -8.86 8.42
CA HIS A 25 7.57 -8.16 7.18
C HIS A 25 6.73 -8.58 5.98
N LYS A 26 6.34 -9.86 5.88
CA LYS A 26 5.48 -10.34 4.77
C LYS A 26 4.09 -9.67 4.81
N LEU A 27 3.50 -9.57 6.01
CA LEU A 27 2.19 -8.94 6.18
C LEU A 27 2.29 -7.43 6.01
N GLY A 28 3.34 -6.81 6.53
CA GLY A 28 3.60 -5.39 6.33
C GLY A 28 3.75 -5.00 4.86
N VAL A 29 4.48 -5.78 4.05
CA VAL A 29 4.59 -5.53 2.60
C VAL A 29 3.24 -5.63 1.90
N ILE A 30 2.43 -6.66 2.20
CA ILE A 30 1.12 -6.83 1.58
C ILE A 30 0.19 -5.67 1.96
N LEU A 31 0.14 -5.31 3.24
CA LEU A 31 -0.71 -4.22 3.74
C LEU A 31 -0.28 -2.86 3.17
N SER A 32 1.02 -2.60 3.11
CA SER A 32 1.58 -1.41 2.45
C SER A 32 1.23 -1.37 0.97
N GLY A 33 1.32 -2.51 0.27
CA GLY A 33 0.87 -2.65 -1.11
C GLY A 33 -0.61 -2.29 -1.27
N ILE A 34 -1.49 -2.84 -0.44
CA ILE A 34 -2.93 -2.53 -0.51
C ILE A 34 -3.17 -1.02 -0.27
N ALA A 35 -2.50 -0.42 0.71
CA ALA A 35 -2.55 1.01 0.95
C ALA A 35 -2.12 1.83 -0.28
N GLY A 36 -0.99 1.46 -0.89
CA GLY A 36 -0.48 2.10 -2.11
C GLY A 36 -1.43 1.98 -3.30
N GLY A 37 -1.99 0.79 -3.53
CA GLY A 37 -2.98 0.54 -4.58
C GLY A 37 -4.23 1.39 -4.39
N LEU A 38 -4.76 1.47 -3.17
CA LEU A 38 -5.92 2.32 -2.85
C LEU A 38 -5.61 3.82 -3.02
N ALA A 39 -4.41 4.26 -2.62
CA ALA A 39 -3.98 5.65 -2.77
C ALA A 39 -3.86 6.07 -4.24
N VAL A 40 -3.23 5.23 -5.08
CA VAL A 40 -3.10 5.50 -6.52
C VAL A 40 -4.45 5.42 -7.23
N TRP A 41 -5.30 4.46 -6.87
CA TRP A 41 -6.66 4.41 -7.38
C TRP A 41 -7.45 5.69 -7.02
N LEU A 42 -7.35 6.17 -5.79
CA LEU A 42 -7.98 7.41 -5.36
C LEU A 42 -7.47 8.61 -6.16
N LEU A 43 -6.15 8.69 -6.40
CA LEU A 43 -5.50 9.79 -7.12
C LEU A 43 -5.97 9.92 -8.57
N PHE A 44 -6.20 8.79 -9.25
CA PHE A 44 -6.66 8.72 -10.64
C PHE A 44 -8.14 8.32 -10.76
N TYR A 45 -8.92 8.47 -9.69
CA TYR A 45 -10.32 8.06 -9.68
C TYR A 45 -11.11 8.76 -10.78
N GLY A 46 -11.69 7.99 -11.70
CA GLY A 46 -12.45 8.48 -12.85
C GLY A 46 -11.60 8.95 -14.04
N LYS A 47 -10.27 8.81 -13.99
CA LYS A 47 -9.36 9.13 -15.10
C LYS A 47 -8.76 7.91 -15.76
N LEU A 48 -8.49 6.85 -15.00
CA LEU A 48 -7.87 5.61 -15.47
C LEU A 48 -8.67 4.39 -15.00
N ASN A 49 -8.42 3.23 -15.63
CA ASN A 49 -9.03 1.97 -15.23
C ASN A 49 -8.67 1.65 -13.77
N PRO A 50 -9.65 1.54 -12.85
CA PRO A 50 -9.45 1.29 -11.43
C PRO A 50 -8.53 0.12 -11.10
N VAL A 51 -8.68 -0.98 -11.85
CA VAL A 51 -7.94 -2.22 -11.62
C VAL A 51 -6.46 -2.00 -11.95
N VAL A 52 -6.19 -1.31 -13.04
CA VAL A 52 -4.81 -1.01 -13.49
C VAL A 52 -4.13 -0.06 -12.51
N THR A 53 -4.80 1.01 -12.07
CA THR A 53 -4.20 1.94 -11.11
C THR A 53 -3.98 1.31 -9.75
N PHE A 54 -4.91 0.47 -9.29
CA PHE A 54 -4.71 -0.29 -8.06
C PHE A 54 -3.51 -1.24 -8.19
N ALA A 55 -3.43 -2.01 -9.27
CA ALA A 55 -2.33 -2.96 -9.50
C ALA A 55 -0.97 -2.26 -9.55
N ILE A 56 -0.86 -1.14 -10.25
CA ILE A 56 0.38 -0.35 -10.33
C ILE A 56 0.77 0.19 -8.95
N GLY A 57 -0.17 0.82 -8.23
CA GLY A 57 0.09 1.32 -6.89
C GLY A 57 0.49 0.22 -5.91
N PHE A 58 -0.18 -0.93 -5.98
CA PHE A 58 0.13 -2.09 -5.16
C PHE A 58 1.54 -2.59 -5.42
N VAL A 59 1.89 -2.86 -6.68
CA VAL A 59 3.19 -3.44 -7.04
C VAL A 59 4.32 -2.48 -6.69
N LEU A 60 4.18 -1.18 -7.00
CA LEU A 60 5.22 -0.20 -6.70
C LEU A 60 5.44 -0.03 -5.20
N THR A 61 4.38 0.08 -4.40
CA THR A 61 4.50 0.23 -2.95
C THR A 61 5.00 -1.04 -2.29
N ALA A 62 4.51 -2.22 -2.70
CA ALA A 62 5.00 -3.49 -2.19
C ALA A 62 6.48 -3.71 -2.53
N ALA A 63 6.91 -3.41 -3.77
CA ALA A 63 8.30 -3.54 -4.19
C ALA A 63 9.21 -2.56 -3.44
N PHE A 64 8.78 -1.31 -3.24
CA PHE A 64 9.51 -0.32 -2.45
C PHE A 64 9.69 -0.78 -1.00
N GLU A 65 8.61 -1.23 -0.37
CA GLU A 65 8.63 -1.68 1.02
C GLU A 65 9.50 -2.94 1.18
N TRP A 66 9.40 -3.88 0.24
CA TRP A 66 10.26 -5.05 0.19
C TRP A 66 11.74 -4.67 0.03
N ALA A 67 12.07 -3.74 -0.88
CA ALA A 67 13.43 -3.25 -1.08
C ALA A 67 13.98 -2.56 0.18
N ARG A 68 13.16 -1.77 0.86
CA ARG A 68 13.49 -1.13 2.14
C ARG A 68 13.84 -2.17 3.21
N PHE A 69 13.12 -3.28 3.29
CA PHE A 69 13.46 -4.37 4.23
C PHE A 69 14.79 -5.02 3.94
N PHE A 70 15.14 -5.21 2.66
CA PHE A 70 16.43 -5.77 2.29
C PHE A 70 17.59 -4.81 2.60
N GLN A 71 17.39 -3.51 2.46
CA GLN A 71 18.41 -2.50 2.77
C GLN A 71 18.58 -2.25 4.28
N GLY A 72 17.49 -2.29 5.06
CA GLY A 72 17.53 -2.10 6.52
C GLY A 72 18.06 -3.29 7.34
N LYS A 73 18.49 -4.38 6.67
CA LYS A 73 19.13 -5.55 7.28
C LYS A 73 20.67 -5.50 7.28
N ARG A 74 21.27 -4.40 6.81
CA ARG A 74 22.72 -4.13 6.93
C ARG A 74 23.00 -3.22 8.12
#